data_AF-A0A6G7RXK7-F1
#
_entry.id   AF-A0A6G7RXK7-F1
#
_cell.length_a   1.000
_cell.length_b   1.000
_cell.length_c   1.000
_cell.angle_alpha   90.00
_cell.angle_beta   90.00
_cell.angle_gamma   90.00
#
_symmetry.space_group_name_H-M   'P 1'
#
loop_
_entity.id
_entity.type
_entity.pdbx_description
1 polymer ?
#
loop_
_entity_poly.entity_id
_entity_poly.type
_entity_poly.pdbx_seq_one_letter_code
_entity_poly.pdbx_strand_id
1 'polypeptide(L)'
;MAIEINEERKREILNSFIDNKDFYKTSELREVRRVIVDSYYNDYDIFQKISNSSKTRNLLCSTSLLNKIITEISGGRYNFREEDHFVDILLIVKNMNKYEDTFFNKSLLITSLEFVAFLVGIIDAHIIKNNKAEDFEKELNEFYIFFKRIIGKIDIEQKDENKYQSIYTTIKTYFKYNNYQYSNYWFKFYFLFYFNHKGNNARKTDAINTISSSYIRLANDPKELKEIISETIDFECFMKLESNFQTEIFNLCKTKPPFAKEFFSEFSVEKKQQILEFYIPVNRNKAIPSLKQLLEAIDYNIPNELEFVNKVLNSTKTLTIHTERKELYDILFNSKIDSETIKTSDYSNQIIGLICNTNANLHELGISEFNEHSVYVDKQKLKDKAIPFLLKLITNLAAYGQFYVNILNLKIGIDKTYFDSELKKSTSYLAHINNYIVSSGNLRFYNSIVSKVKEETVLNINDHFIRSINYHNKYDGILKIIFENKNLLSDDLHDKLSKLISNIK
;
A
#
# COMPACT_ATOMS: atom_id res chain seq x y z
N MET A 1 17.47 42.42 71.45
CA MET A 1 17.03 41.02 71.57
C MET A 1 16.84 40.51 70.15
N ALA A 2 17.80 39.75 69.63
CA ALA A 2 17.68 39.20 68.28
C ALA A 2 16.60 38.11 68.33
N ILE A 3 15.49 38.32 67.63
CA ILE A 3 14.47 37.27 67.47
C ILE A 3 15.14 36.19 66.60
N GLU A 4 15.41 35.04 67.18
CA GLU A 4 15.85 33.87 66.42
C GLU A 4 14.68 33.43 65.53
N ILE A 5 14.80 33.68 64.23
CA ILE A 5 13.81 33.23 63.25
C ILE A 5 14.14 31.78 62.90
N ASN A 6 13.34 30.84 63.39
CA ASN A 6 13.46 29.42 63.04
C ASN A 6 12.99 29.16 61.59
N GLU A 7 13.30 27.98 61.04
CA GLU A 7 12.98 27.65 59.64
C GLU A 7 11.49 27.70 59.29
N GLU A 8 10.61 27.38 60.25
CA GLU A 8 9.16 27.46 60.08
C GLU A 8 8.71 28.92 59.92
N ARG A 9 9.19 29.81 60.80
CA ARG A 9 8.89 31.23 60.73
C ARG A 9 9.50 31.89 59.50
N LYS A 10 10.68 31.44 59.04
CA LYS A 10 11.26 31.89 57.77
C LYS A 10 10.39 31.46 56.58
N ARG A 11 9.80 30.26 56.58
CA ARG A 11 8.84 29.81 55.56
C ARG A 11 7.54 30.60 55.57
N GLU A 12 6.98 30.90 56.73
CA GLU A 12 5.78 31.75 56.85
C GLU A 12 6.03 33.15 56.27
N ILE A 13 7.18 33.73 56.59
CA ILE A 13 7.59 35.03 56.05
C ILE A 13 7.69 34.93 54.53
N LEU A 14 8.42 33.94 54.00
CA LEU A 14 8.58 33.78 52.55
C LEU A 14 7.24 33.52 51.83
N ASN A 15 6.35 32.73 52.41
CA ASN A 15 4.99 32.53 51.90
C ASN A 15 4.22 33.84 51.84
N SER A 16 4.25 34.63 52.91
CA SER A 16 3.65 35.95 52.94
C SER A 16 4.23 36.88 51.86
N PHE A 17 5.54 36.83 51.61
CA PHE A 17 6.18 37.58 50.52
C PHE A 17 5.67 37.15 49.14
N ILE A 18 5.54 35.85 48.90
CA ILE A 18 5.07 35.31 47.61
C ILE A 18 3.59 35.69 47.36
N ASP A 19 2.77 35.63 48.40
CA ASP A 19 1.33 35.91 48.33
C ASP A 19 1.06 37.42 48.19
N ASN A 20 1.94 38.27 48.77
CA ASN A 20 1.84 39.73 48.77
C ASN A 20 2.86 40.40 47.81
N LYS A 21 3.09 39.80 46.64
CA LYS A 21 4.10 40.26 45.67
C LYS A 21 3.95 41.70 45.17
N ASP A 22 2.77 42.29 45.30
CA ASP A 22 2.44 43.63 44.80
C ASP A 22 2.98 44.77 45.67
N PHE A 23 3.44 44.44 46.88
CA PHE A 23 3.95 45.41 47.84
C PHE A 23 5.45 45.75 47.64
N TYR A 24 6.15 45.06 46.74
CA TYR A 24 7.62 45.14 46.62
C TYR A 24 8.09 45.74 45.29
N LYS A 25 9.10 46.60 45.33
CA LYS A 25 9.75 47.14 44.12
C LYS A 25 10.74 46.12 43.56
N THR A 26 10.90 46.09 42.23
CA THR A 26 11.83 45.16 41.54
C THR A 26 13.26 45.20 42.07
N SER A 27 13.73 46.37 42.53
CA SER A 27 15.06 46.56 43.12
C SER A 27 15.26 45.88 44.47
N GLU A 28 14.18 45.66 45.23
CA GLU A 28 14.20 45.07 46.58
C GLU A 28 14.17 43.53 46.53
N LEU A 29 13.79 42.97 45.38
CA LEU A 29 13.60 41.54 45.20
C LEU A 29 14.89 40.77 44.92
N ARG A 30 16.02 41.45 44.68
CA ARG A 30 17.32 40.78 44.45
C ARG A 30 17.73 39.93 45.64
N GLU A 31 17.62 40.48 46.85
CA GLU A 31 17.97 39.78 48.09
C GLU A 31 16.99 38.64 48.39
N VAL A 32 15.70 38.84 48.12
CA VAL A 32 14.67 37.80 48.26
C VAL A 32 14.97 36.61 47.34
N ARG A 33 15.32 36.87 46.07
CA ARG A 33 15.75 35.81 45.13
C ARG A 33 16.96 35.06 45.65
N ARG A 34 17.94 35.77 46.22
CA ARG A 34 19.13 35.12 46.82
C ARG A 34 18.72 34.20 47.96
N VAL A 35 17.85 34.65 48.88
CA VAL A 35 17.35 33.82 49.98
C VAL A 35 16.60 32.59 49.47
N ILE A 36 15.74 32.73 48.45
CA ILE A 36 15.04 31.58 47.84
C ILE A 36 16.07 30.58 47.29
N VAL A 37 17.08 31.08 46.57
CA VAL A 37 18.15 30.25 46.00
C VAL A 37 18.98 29.57 47.09
N ASP A 38 19.27 30.23 48.21
CA ASP A 38 20.18 29.70 49.24
C ASP A 38 19.49 28.83 50.29
N SER A 39 18.21 29.04 50.55
CA SER A 39 17.51 28.39 51.65
C SER A 39 16.28 27.56 51.24
N TYR A 40 15.73 27.76 50.04
CA TYR A 40 14.42 27.17 49.66
C TYR A 40 14.41 26.54 48.27
N TYR A 41 15.56 26.34 47.65
CA TYR A 41 15.64 25.83 46.28
C TYR A 41 15.09 24.39 46.16
N ASN A 42 15.07 23.61 47.24
CA ASN A 42 14.60 22.21 47.24
C ASN A 42 13.16 22.04 47.74
N ASP A 43 12.44 23.12 48.02
CA ASP A 43 11.06 23.08 48.51
C ASP A 43 10.08 23.12 47.33
N TYR A 44 9.37 22.00 47.12
CA TYR A 44 8.42 21.84 46.02
C TYR A 44 7.28 22.88 46.06
N ASP A 45 6.70 23.13 47.23
CA ASP A 45 5.53 24.00 47.37
C ASP A 45 5.88 25.45 47.05
N ILE A 46 7.04 25.90 47.53
CA ILE A 46 7.57 27.23 47.20
C ILE A 46 7.81 27.36 45.70
N PHE A 47 8.44 26.37 45.08
CA PHE A 47 8.69 26.39 43.63
C PHE A 47 7.38 26.43 42.83
N GLN A 48 6.38 25.64 43.21
CA GLN A 48 5.06 25.65 42.58
C GLN A 48 4.40 27.03 42.69
N LYS A 49 4.41 27.64 43.87
CA LYS A 49 3.84 28.99 44.07
C LYS A 49 4.53 30.04 43.22
N ILE A 50 5.87 30.01 43.12
CA ILE A 50 6.62 30.92 42.25
C ILE A 50 6.23 30.71 40.78
N SER A 51 6.02 29.45 40.37
CA SER A 51 5.71 29.07 38.99
C SER A 51 4.28 29.46 38.54
N ASN A 52 3.36 29.69 39.48
CA ASN A 52 1.91 29.80 39.22
C ASN A 52 1.49 31.00 38.37
N SER A 53 2.24 32.12 38.36
CA SER A 53 1.89 33.28 37.51
C SER A 53 3.11 33.94 36.89
N SER A 54 2.97 34.52 35.70
CA SER A 54 4.07 35.24 35.03
C SER A 54 4.64 36.36 35.91
N LYS A 55 3.78 37.08 36.64
CA LYS A 55 4.22 38.11 37.59
C LYS A 55 5.14 37.51 38.67
N THR A 56 4.74 36.41 39.30
CA THR A 56 5.56 35.77 40.36
C THR A 56 6.87 35.21 39.80
N ARG A 57 6.84 34.59 38.61
CA ARG A 57 8.05 34.08 37.94
C ARG A 57 9.04 35.19 37.62
N ASN A 58 8.57 36.28 37.01
CA ASN A 58 9.41 37.43 36.67
C ASN A 58 10.00 38.12 37.91
N LEU A 59 9.25 38.15 39.02
CA LEU A 59 9.65 38.83 40.25
C LEU A 59 10.57 37.99 41.14
N LEU A 60 10.34 36.69 41.27
CA LEU A 60 11.00 35.86 42.29
C LEU A 60 11.89 34.75 41.74
N CYS A 61 11.83 34.47 40.44
CA CYS A 61 12.71 33.48 39.84
C CYS A 61 14.06 34.06 39.42
N SER A 62 15.01 33.16 39.20
CA SER A 62 16.31 33.44 38.60
C SER A 62 16.83 32.17 37.92
N THR A 63 17.74 32.34 36.96
CA THR A 63 18.51 31.23 36.39
C THR A 63 19.20 30.41 37.48
N SER A 64 19.74 31.06 38.52
CA SER A 64 20.40 30.39 39.65
C SER A 64 19.46 29.47 40.43
N LEU A 65 18.19 29.86 40.60
CA LEU A 65 17.17 29.03 41.24
C LEU A 65 16.93 27.76 40.43
N LEU A 66 16.65 27.91 39.14
CA LEU A 66 16.43 26.78 38.24
C LEU A 66 17.66 25.84 38.20
N ASN A 67 18.86 26.42 38.17
CA ASN A 67 20.11 25.63 38.17
C ASN A 67 20.27 24.79 39.44
N LYS A 68 20.01 25.37 40.63
CA LYS A 68 20.07 24.64 41.89
C LYS A 68 19.02 23.54 41.97
N ILE A 69 17.76 23.85 41.60
CA ILE A 69 16.67 22.86 41.54
C ILE A 69 17.10 21.65 40.70
N ILE A 70 17.55 21.91 39.46
CA ILE A 70 17.97 20.86 38.52
C ILE A 70 19.11 20.00 39.09
N THR A 71 20.12 20.64 39.66
CA THR A 71 21.31 19.96 40.22
C THR A 71 20.93 19.06 41.39
N GLU A 72 19.98 19.50 42.22
CA GLU A 72 19.63 18.82 43.47
C GLU A 72 18.66 17.68 43.24
N ILE A 73 17.76 17.80 42.26
CA ILE A 73 16.95 16.67 41.77
C ILE A 73 17.88 15.60 41.18
N SER A 74 18.78 15.99 40.27
CA SER A 74 19.72 15.04 39.64
C SER A 74 20.65 14.36 40.66
N GLY A 75 20.98 15.07 41.74
CA GLY A 75 21.78 14.56 42.86
C GLY A 75 21.00 13.83 43.95
N GLY A 76 19.67 13.66 43.83
CA GLY A 76 18.84 12.95 44.81
C GLY A 76 18.66 13.66 46.16
N ARG A 77 18.81 14.99 46.20
CA ARG A 77 18.77 15.82 47.42
C ARG A 77 17.58 16.80 47.46
N TYR A 78 16.63 16.62 46.54
CA TYR A 78 15.42 17.46 46.45
C TYR A 78 14.33 16.94 47.40
N ASN A 79 13.57 17.85 48.05
CA ASN A 79 12.51 17.46 48.98
C ASN A 79 11.18 17.35 48.23
N PHE A 80 10.75 16.12 47.95
CA PHE A 80 9.46 15.81 47.31
C PHE A 80 8.30 15.74 48.32
N ARG A 81 7.05 15.81 47.85
CA ARG A 81 5.85 15.80 48.72
C ARG A 81 5.42 14.39 49.11
N GLU A 82 5.61 13.42 48.21
CA GLU A 82 5.16 12.03 48.36
C GLU A 82 6.32 11.03 48.19
N GLU A 83 6.13 9.77 48.60
CA GLU A 83 7.09 8.68 48.34
C GLU A 83 7.24 8.38 46.84
N ASP A 84 6.20 8.64 46.02
CA ASP A 84 6.29 8.53 44.56
C ASP A 84 6.94 9.79 43.95
N HIS A 85 8.26 9.83 44.05
CA HIS A 85 9.09 10.93 43.55
C HIS A 85 8.92 11.20 42.05
N PHE A 86 8.42 10.23 41.29
CA PHE A 86 8.35 10.34 39.84
C PHE A 86 7.34 11.39 39.36
N VAL A 87 6.15 11.38 39.94
CA VAL A 87 5.08 12.32 39.59
C VAL A 87 5.50 13.75 39.91
N ASP A 88 6.09 13.97 41.08
CA ASP A 88 6.57 15.28 41.49
C ASP A 88 7.69 15.80 40.56
N ILE A 89 8.61 14.93 40.12
CA ILE A 89 9.64 15.31 39.14
C ILE A 89 9.01 15.82 37.84
N LEU A 90 7.99 15.14 37.31
CA LEU A 90 7.32 15.56 36.08
C LEU A 90 6.51 16.86 36.26
N LEU A 91 5.91 17.06 37.44
CA LEU A 91 5.26 18.33 37.79
C LEU A 91 6.27 19.48 37.90
N ILE A 92 7.48 19.21 38.40
CA ILE A 92 8.57 20.21 38.39
C ILE A 92 8.94 20.57 36.95
N VAL A 93 9.08 19.60 36.05
CA VAL A 93 9.36 19.85 34.61
C VAL A 93 8.25 20.70 33.98
N LYS A 94 7.00 20.37 34.24
CA LYS A 94 5.83 21.18 33.82
C LYS A 94 5.91 22.61 34.34
N ASN A 95 6.30 22.81 35.59
CA ASN A 95 6.48 24.15 36.16
C ASN A 95 7.66 24.88 35.52
N MET A 96 8.78 24.19 35.23
CA MET A 96 9.93 24.75 34.50
C MET A 96 9.55 25.23 33.10
N ASN A 97 8.67 24.51 32.39
CA ASN A 97 8.19 24.92 31.07
C ASN A 97 7.42 26.25 31.08
N LYS A 98 6.82 26.64 32.20
CA LYS A 98 6.12 27.92 32.32
C LYS A 98 7.06 29.13 32.30
N TYR A 99 8.34 28.94 32.61
CA TYR A 99 9.32 30.02 32.66
C TYR A 99 9.72 30.50 31.27
N GLU A 100 9.90 31.83 31.18
CA GLU A 100 10.33 32.55 30.00
C GLU A 100 11.79 32.18 29.60
N ASP A 101 12.09 32.29 28.30
CA ASP A 101 13.38 31.87 27.74
C ASP A 101 14.59 32.65 28.26
N THR A 102 14.37 33.88 28.72
CA THR A 102 15.40 34.74 29.31
C THR A 102 16.05 34.10 30.56
N PHE A 103 15.35 33.18 31.23
CA PHE A 103 15.89 32.44 32.37
C PHE A 103 16.80 31.28 31.94
N PHE A 104 16.69 30.79 30.70
CA PHE A 104 17.47 29.67 30.13
C PHE A 104 18.72 30.15 29.39
N ASN A 105 19.65 30.75 30.13
CA ASN A 105 20.94 31.14 29.58
C ASN A 105 21.85 29.92 29.29
N LYS A 106 22.99 30.15 28.64
CA LYS A 106 23.95 29.11 28.25
C LYS A 106 24.33 28.16 29.39
N SER A 107 24.60 28.68 30.58
CA SER A 107 24.98 27.86 31.74
C SER A 107 23.85 26.93 32.15
N LEU A 108 22.61 27.42 32.25
CA LEU A 108 21.47 26.60 32.62
C LEU A 108 21.15 25.55 31.56
N LEU A 109 21.26 25.89 30.27
CA LEU A 109 21.08 24.94 29.17
C LEU A 109 22.07 23.77 29.26
N ILE A 110 23.35 24.06 29.56
CA ILE A 110 24.38 23.02 29.76
C ILE A 110 24.07 22.15 30.97
N THR A 111 23.71 22.71 32.13
CA THR A 111 23.31 21.89 33.30
C THR A 111 22.07 21.04 32.99
N SER A 112 21.12 21.61 32.24
CA SER A 112 19.88 20.91 31.87
C SER A 112 20.11 19.69 30.98
N LEU A 113 21.26 19.60 30.28
CA LEU A 113 21.62 18.39 29.52
C LEU A 113 21.70 17.15 30.43
N GLU A 114 22.43 17.25 31.54
CA GLU A 114 22.60 16.14 32.48
C GLU A 114 21.26 15.75 33.10
N PHE A 115 20.44 16.75 33.42
CA PHE A 115 19.09 16.53 33.94
C PHE A 115 18.16 15.87 32.93
N VAL A 116 18.22 16.28 31.67
CA VAL A 116 17.50 15.60 30.59
C VAL A 116 17.92 14.13 30.53
N ALA A 117 19.22 13.82 30.55
CA ALA A 117 19.69 12.44 30.53
C ALA A 117 19.15 11.62 31.72
N PHE A 118 19.15 12.22 32.91
CA PHE A 118 18.56 11.64 34.12
C PHE A 118 17.05 11.35 33.95
N LEU A 119 16.28 12.33 33.47
CA LEU A 119 14.84 12.18 33.25
C LEU A 119 14.50 11.11 32.22
N VAL A 120 15.26 11.03 31.13
CA VAL A 120 15.09 9.97 30.12
C VAL A 120 15.21 8.59 30.77
N GLY A 121 16.23 8.38 31.60
CA GLY A 121 16.45 7.09 32.27
C GLY A 121 15.29 6.72 33.20
N ILE A 122 14.74 7.69 33.92
CA ILE A 122 13.58 7.47 34.80
C ILE A 122 12.32 7.17 33.96
N ILE A 123 12.03 7.97 32.93
CA ILE A 123 10.86 7.76 32.07
C ILE A 123 10.90 6.40 31.41
N ASP A 124 12.05 5.96 30.90
CA ASP A 124 12.20 4.65 30.31
C ASP A 124 11.89 3.53 31.31
N ALA A 125 12.49 3.59 32.50
CA ALA A 125 12.40 2.55 33.51
C ALA A 125 11.02 2.48 34.20
N HIS A 126 10.38 3.62 34.45
CA HIS A 126 9.16 3.71 35.25
C HIS A 126 7.89 3.77 34.41
N ILE A 127 7.92 4.44 33.25
CA ILE A 127 6.75 4.56 32.36
C ILE A 127 6.81 3.53 31.25
N ILE A 128 7.78 3.67 30.35
CA ILE A 128 7.71 3.03 29.03
C ILE A 128 7.85 1.52 29.15
N LYS A 129 8.87 1.03 29.88
CA LYS A 129 9.08 -0.41 30.09
C LYS A 129 7.97 -1.10 30.89
N ASN A 130 7.21 -0.34 31.68
CA ASN A 130 6.07 -0.84 32.44
C ASN A 130 4.74 -0.67 31.70
N ASN A 131 4.76 -0.24 30.43
CA ASN A 131 3.58 0.02 29.61
C ASN A 131 2.57 1.00 30.25
N LYS A 132 3.06 2.03 30.94
CA LYS A 132 2.24 3.08 31.56
C LYS A 132 2.19 4.37 30.75
N ALA A 133 2.62 4.36 29.49
CA ALA A 133 2.78 5.58 28.70
C ALA A 133 1.45 6.35 28.51
N GLU A 134 0.34 5.62 28.37
CA GLU A 134 -1.01 6.22 28.28
C GLU A 134 -1.41 6.92 29.59
N ASP A 135 -1.10 6.34 30.75
CA ASP A 135 -1.41 6.94 32.06
C ASP A 135 -0.68 8.28 32.28
N PHE A 136 0.45 8.48 31.60
CA PHE A 136 1.36 9.61 31.78
C PHE A 136 1.53 10.46 30.51
N GLU A 137 0.56 10.43 29.59
CA GLU A 137 0.67 11.11 28.29
C GLU A 137 0.96 12.62 28.45
N LYS A 138 0.30 13.28 29.40
CA LYS A 138 0.47 14.72 29.67
C LYS A 138 1.88 15.02 30.16
N GLU A 139 2.40 14.22 31.07
CA GLU A 139 3.71 14.36 31.66
C GLU A 139 4.82 14.09 30.64
N LEU A 140 4.64 13.08 29.77
CA LEU A 140 5.54 12.82 28.64
C LEU A 140 5.56 14.00 27.66
N ASN A 141 4.43 14.65 27.43
CA ASN A 141 4.34 15.84 26.59
C ASN A 141 5.04 17.05 27.23
N GLU A 142 4.87 17.27 28.54
CA GLU A 142 5.62 18.30 29.28
C GLU A 142 7.14 18.04 29.22
N PHE A 143 7.54 16.79 29.40
CA PHE A 143 8.94 16.41 29.26
C PHE A 143 9.47 16.69 27.84
N TYR A 144 8.70 16.38 26.80
CA TYR A 144 9.09 16.67 25.42
C TYR A 144 9.26 18.19 25.16
N ILE A 145 8.37 19.04 25.69
CA ILE A 145 8.51 20.49 25.58
C ILE A 145 9.81 20.98 26.21
N PHE A 146 10.12 20.48 27.42
CA PHE A 146 11.35 20.82 28.12
C PHE A 146 12.56 20.34 27.34
N PHE A 147 12.58 19.07 26.93
CA PHE A 147 13.62 18.47 26.11
C PHE A 147 13.89 19.28 24.83
N LYS A 148 12.85 19.61 24.08
CA LYS A 148 12.94 20.40 22.84
C LYS A 148 13.52 21.79 23.09
N ARG A 149 13.16 22.45 24.19
CA ARG A 149 13.72 23.74 24.58
C ARG A 149 15.23 23.64 24.80
N ILE A 150 15.68 22.64 25.55
CA ILE A 150 17.11 22.46 25.85
C ILE A 150 17.88 22.12 24.57
N ILE A 151 17.46 21.09 23.84
CA ILE A 151 18.15 20.59 22.64
C ILE A 151 18.13 21.61 21.49
N GLY A 152 17.04 22.35 21.32
CA GLY A 152 16.91 23.34 20.24
C GLY A 152 17.71 24.62 20.45
N LYS A 153 17.87 25.06 21.71
CA LYS A 153 18.47 26.37 22.04
C LYS A 153 19.93 26.30 22.45
N ILE A 154 20.43 25.12 22.77
CA ILE A 154 21.81 24.99 23.22
C ILE A 154 22.80 25.37 22.10
N ASP A 155 23.75 26.22 22.48
CA ASP A 155 24.94 26.54 21.69
C ASP A 155 26.14 25.85 22.32
N ILE A 156 26.66 24.84 21.63
CA ILE A 156 27.60 23.87 22.20
C ILE A 156 29.03 24.33 21.89
N GLU A 157 29.81 24.53 22.94
CA GLU A 157 31.27 24.67 22.82
C GLU A 157 31.93 23.29 22.80
N GLN A 158 33.14 23.20 22.24
CA GLN A 158 33.90 21.96 22.12
C GLN A 158 34.03 21.18 23.44
N LYS A 159 34.13 21.89 24.57
CA LYS A 159 34.21 21.29 25.92
C LYS A 159 32.93 20.58 26.38
N ASP A 160 31.78 20.94 25.81
CA ASP A 160 30.45 20.45 26.20
C ASP A 160 29.88 19.42 25.20
N GLU A 161 30.57 19.16 24.07
CA GLU A 161 30.14 18.22 23.02
C GLU A 161 29.88 16.81 23.54
N ASN A 162 30.70 16.34 24.49
CA ASN A 162 30.55 15.01 25.07
C ASN A 162 29.23 14.84 25.83
N LYS A 163 28.73 15.89 26.49
CA LYS A 163 27.45 15.85 27.21
C LYS A 163 26.29 15.69 26.25
N TYR A 164 26.29 16.49 25.18
CA TYR A 164 25.28 16.39 24.13
C TYR A 164 25.33 15.04 23.41
N GLN A 165 26.55 14.54 23.13
CA GLN A 165 26.75 13.22 22.55
C GLN A 165 26.22 12.09 23.44
N SER A 166 26.39 12.22 24.76
CA SER A 166 25.87 11.25 25.71
C SER A 166 24.34 11.17 25.65
N ILE A 167 23.64 12.31 25.62
CA ILE A 167 22.17 12.33 25.49
C ILE A 167 21.74 11.75 24.15
N TYR A 168 22.39 12.15 23.07
CA TYR A 168 22.10 11.60 21.74
C TYR A 168 22.21 10.07 21.74
N THR A 169 23.30 9.54 22.30
CA THR A 169 23.57 8.10 22.37
C THR A 169 22.55 7.39 23.26
N THR A 170 22.16 8.03 24.37
CA THR A 170 21.15 7.51 25.30
C THR A 170 19.78 7.41 24.62
N ILE A 171 19.30 8.49 24.01
CA ILE A 171 18.02 8.50 23.27
C ILE A 171 18.07 7.50 22.11
N LYS A 172 19.17 7.41 21.37
CA LYS A 172 19.36 6.41 20.31
C LYS A 172 19.25 4.99 20.86
N THR A 173 19.86 4.70 22.01
CA THR A 173 19.79 3.38 22.64
C THR A 173 18.35 3.02 23.00
N TYR A 174 17.60 3.93 23.61
CA TYR A 174 16.20 3.70 23.95
C TYR A 174 15.30 3.57 22.72
N PHE A 175 15.54 4.37 21.70
CA PHE A 175 14.84 4.25 20.42
C PHE A 175 15.05 2.87 19.76
N LYS A 176 16.25 2.28 19.89
CA LYS A 176 16.58 0.95 19.34
C LYS A 176 16.28 -0.21 20.30
N TYR A 177 15.78 0.07 21.50
CA TYR A 177 15.68 -0.93 22.56
C TYR A 177 14.74 -2.08 22.17
N ASN A 178 15.12 -3.31 22.58
CA ASN A 178 14.43 -4.56 22.31
C ASN A 178 13.89 -4.67 20.86
N ASN A 179 14.77 -4.48 19.88
CA ASN A 179 14.41 -4.48 18.46
C ASN A 179 13.27 -3.51 18.13
N TYR A 180 13.34 -2.28 18.64
CA TYR A 180 12.41 -1.18 18.34
C TYR A 180 11.01 -1.31 18.96
N GLN A 181 10.81 -2.20 19.95
CA GLN A 181 9.50 -2.39 20.62
C GLN A 181 8.89 -1.08 21.15
N TYR A 182 9.71 -0.17 21.67
CA TYR A 182 9.26 1.11 22.26
C TYR A 182 9.66 2.33 21.43
N SER A 183 10.07 2.11 20.18
CA SER A 183 10.59 3.16 19.31
C SER A 183 9.57 4.28 19.06
N ASN A 184 8.27 3.97 19.06
CA ASN A 184 7.16 4.90 18.90
C ASN A 184 7.19 6.02 19.95
N TYR A 185 7.36 5.69 21.24
CA TYR A 185 7.45 6.67 22.32
C TYR A 185 8.67 7.58 22.23
N TRP A 186 9.77 7.03 21.71
CA TRP A 186 11.06 7.72 21.61
C TRP A 186 11.26 8.46 20.28
N PHE A 187 10.41 8.22 19.29
CA PHE A 187 10.57 8.75 17.93
C PHE A 187 10.69 10.28 17.93
N LYS A 188 9.74 10.99 18.55
CA LYS A 188 9.75 12.46 18.59
C LYS A 188 11.01 13.04 19.23
N PHE A 189 11.55 12.39 20.26
CA PHE A 189 12.78 12.80 20.93
C PHE A 189 14.00 12.56 20.05
N TYR A 190 14.08 11.39 19.40
CA TYR A 190 15.20 11.07 18.52
C TYR A 190 15.20 11.92 17.25
N PHE A 191 14.02 12.19 16.68
CA PHE A 191 13.88 13.00 15.48
C PHE A 191 14.30 14.47 15.68
N LEU A 192 14.21 15.02 16.90
CA LEU A 192 14.71 16.38 17.17
C LEU A 192 16.20 16.57 16.85
N PHE A 193 17.02 15.52 16.94
CA PHE A 193 18.44 15.57 16.61
C PHE A 193 18.71 15.69 15.10
N TYR A 194 17.74 15.37 14.24
CA TYR A 194 17.82 15.63 12.81
C TYR A 194 17.94 17.13 12.53
N PHE A 195 17.05 17.94 13.11
CA PHE A 195 17.07 19.39 12.97
C PHE A 195 18.18 20.06 13.77
N ASN A 196 18.54 19.50 14.92
CA ASN A 196 19.47 20.10 15.88
C ASN A 196 20.80 19.33 15.94
N HIS A 197 21.40 19.03 14.80
CA HIS A 197 22.66 18.25 14.69
C HIS A 197 23.92 19.07 15.01
N LYS A 198 23.88 19.86 16.11
CA LYS A 198 24.97 20.74 16.57
C LYS A 198 26.34 20.04 16.50
N GLY A 199 27.35 20.71 15.95
CA GLY A 199 28.76 20.26 15.95
C GLY A 199 29.16 19.15 14.97
N ASN A 200 28.24 18.33 14.43
CA ASN A 200 28.64 17.21 13.54
C ASN A 200 27.53 16.72 12.60
N ASN A 201 27.75 16.83 11.28
CA ASN A 201 26.87 16.30 10.23
C ASN A 201 26.66 14.77 10.32
N ALA A 202 27.60 14.02 10.90
CA ALA A 202 27.47 12.58 11.10
C ALA A 202 26.23 12.20 11.93
N ARG A 203 25.81 13.06 12.87
CA ARG A 203 24.59 12.82 13.69
C ARG A 203 23.33 12.91 12.84
N LYS A 204 23.24 13.92 11.97
CA LYS A 204 22.14 14.05 11.02
C LYS A 204 22.06 12.79 10.16
N THR A 205 23.18 12.38 9.56
CA THR A 205 23.26 11.18 8.72
C THR A 205 22.88 9.90 9.48
N ASP A 206 23.34 9.72 10.70
CA ASP A 206 23.01 8.56 11.53
C ASP A 206 21.51 8.53 11.93
N ALA A 207 20.91 9.68 12.22
CA ALA A 207 19.47 9.80 12.46
C ALA A 207 18.65 9.43 11.21
N ILE A 208 19.02 9.96 10.03
CA ILE A 208 18.38 9.60 8.75
C ILE A 208 18.46 8.09 8.52
N ASN A 209 19.66 7.52 8.66
CA ASN A 209 19.88 6.10 8.41
C ASN A 209 19.13 5.22 9.41
N THR A 210 19.17 5.56 10.69
CA THR A 210 18.49 4.80 11.75
C THR A 210 16.98 4.83 11.56
N ILE A 211 16.38 6.00 11.32
CA ILE A 211 14.94 6.13 11.11
C ILE A 211 14.51 5.39 9.83
N SER A 212 15.23 5.59 8.72
CA SER A 212 14.88 4.94 7.44
C SER A 212 15.00 3.42 7.53
N SER A 213 16.21 2.93 7.82
CA SER A 213 16.54 1.50 7.67
C SER A 213 16.03 0.63 8.79
N SER A 214 15.75 1.21 9.97
CA SER A 214 15.49 0.43 11.16
C SER A 214 14.16 0.74 11.84
N TYR A 215 13.56 1.91 11.59
CA TYR A 215 12.23 2.22 12.11
C TYR A 215 11.17 2.07 11.02
N ILE A 216 11.24 2.89 9.97
CA ILE A 216 10.29 2.86 8.85
C ILE A 216 10.27 1.46 8.24
N ARG A 217 11.42 0.94 7.80
CA ARG A 217 11.54 -0.36 7.13
C ARG A 217 10.96 -1.52 7.96
N LEU A 218 11.07 -1.45 9.28
CA LEU A 218 10.59 -2.51 10.19
C LEU A 218 9.16 -2.29 10.67
N ALA A 219 8.51 -1.19 10.28
CA ALA A 219 7.13 -0.91 10.63
C ALA A 219 6.18 -1.99 10.08
N ASN A 220 5.21 -2.35 10.93
CA ASN A 220 4.20 -3.35 10.61
C ASN A 220 2.80 -2.74 10.48
N ASP A 221 2.52 -1.65 11.19
CA ASP A 221 1.27 -0.90 11.09
C ASP A 221 1.51 0.42 10.34
N PRO A 222 0.91 0.61 9.16
CA PRO A 222 1.08 1.83 8.39
C PRO A 222 0.34 3.04 9.01
N LYS A 223 -0.79 2.83 9.70
CA LYS A 223 -1.56 3.92 10.32
C LYS A 223 -0.82 4.47 11.52
N GLU A 224 -0.39 3.56 12.40
CA GLU A 224 0.38 3.93 13.59
C GLU A 224 1.67 4.68 13.18
N LEU A 225 2.37 4.20 12.15
CA LEU A 225 3.55 4.88 11.61
C LEU A 225 3.23 6.31 11.14
N LYS A 226 2.12 6.49 10.40
CA LYS A 226 1.70 7.80 9.90
C LYS A 226 1.33 8.73 11.06
N GLU A 227 0.59 8.25 12.04
CA GLU A 227 0.16 8.99 13.23
C GLU A 227 1.36 9.51 14.03
N ILE A 228 2.30 8.63 14.39
CA ILE A 228 3.50 8.99 15.17
C ILE A 228 4.37 10.03 14.44
N ILE A 229 4.55 9.86 13.13
CA ILE A 229 5.27 10.85 12.32
C ILE A 229 4.52 12.19 12.34
N SER A 230 3.19 12.16 12.14
CA SER A 230 2.32 13.35 12.07
C SER A 230 2.26 14.12 13.40
N GLU A 231 2.36 13.44 14.54
CA GLU A 231 2.49 14.08 15.86
C GLU A 231 3.79 14.90 16.00
N THR A 232 4.82 14.54 15.24
CA THR A 232 6.14 15.15 15.32
C THR A 232 6.34 16.24 14.27
N ILE A 233 5.88 15.99 13.04
CA ILE A 233 5.98 16.88 11.88
C ILE A 233 4.87 16.55 10.89
N ASP A 234 4.38 17.55 10.16
CA ASP A 234 3.48 17.32 9.03
C ASP A 234 4.03 16.22 8.08
N PHE A 235 3.18 15.25 7.76
CA PHE A 235 3.59 14.05 7.02
C PHE A 235 4.03 14.38 5.59
N GLU A 236 3.38 15.33 4.93
CA GLU A 236 3.76 15.76 3.59
C GLU A 236 5.14 16.42 3.60
N CYS A 237 5.42 17.24 4.62
CA CYS A 237 6.77 17.77 4.86
C CYS A 237 7.77 16.65 5.12
N PHE A 238 7.45 15.66 5.96
CA PHE A 238 8.33 14.53 6.27
C PHE A 238 8.77 13.76 5.02
N MET A 239 7.82 13.47 4.12
CA MET A 239 8.06 12.76 2.86
C MET A 239 8.99 13.51 1.90
N LYS A 240 9.16 14.82 2.07
CA LYS A 240 10.03 15.69 1.26
C LYS A 240 11.38 16.00 1.92
N LEU A 241 11.53 15.75 3.23
CA LEU A 241 12.74 16.10 3.97
C LEU A 241 13.98 15.36 3.47
N GLU A 242 13.88 14.03 3.33
CA GLU A 242 15.00 13.17 2.95
C GLU A 242 14.51 12.05 2.03
N SER A 243 15.21 11.84 0.93
CA SER A 243 14.83 10.82 -0.07
C SER A 243 14.79 9.40 0.50
N ASN A 244 15.60 9.13 1.53
CA ASN A 244 15.64 7.82 2.21
C ASN A 244 14.31 7.50 2.89
N PHE A 245 13.66 8.46 3.58
CA PHE A 245 12.38 8.22 4.25
C PHE A 245 11.31 7.85 3.23
N GLN A 246 11.19 8.66 2.17
CA GLN A 246 10.25 8.42 1.09
C GLN A 246 10.50 7.07 0.40
N THR A 247 11.77 6.70 0.22
CA THR A 247 12.18 5.46 -0.45
C THR A 247 11.81 4.23 0.37
N GLU A 248 11.99 4.25 1.68
CA GLU A 248 11.63 3.12 2.54
C GLU A 248 10.10 2.94 2.61
N ILE A 249 9.32 4.02 2.75
CA ILE A 249 7.85 3.94 2.69
C ILE A 249 7.41 3.41 1.33
N PHE A 250 8.01 3.90 0.24
CA PHE A 250 7.74 3.41 -1.11
C PHE A 250 8.06 1.92 -1.28
N ASN A 251 9.18 1.44 -0.71
CA ASN A 251 9.55 0.03 -0.75
C ASN A 251 8.56 -0.86 0.02
N LEU A 252 8.06 -0.39 1.16
CA LEU A 252 6.99 -1.07 1.90
C LEU A 252 5.69 -1.10 1.08
N CYS A 253 5.32 0.00 0.43
CA CYS A 253 4.13 0.04 -0.44
C CYS A 253 4.20 -0.95 -1.59
N LYS A 254 5.39 -1.22 -2.14
CA LYS A 254 5.55 -2.26 -3.19
C LYS A 254 5.36 -3.68 -2.65
N THR A 255 5.56 -3.93 -1.37
CA THR A 255 5.66 -5.30 -0.83
C THR A 255 4.53 -5.65 0.13
N LYS A 256 3.85 -4.65 0.72
CA LYS A 256 2.80 -4.82 1.73
C LYS A 256 1.52 -4.05 1.31
N PRO A 257 0.42 -4.74 0.97
CA PRO A 257 -0.84 -4.08 0.59
C PRO A 257 -1.38 -3.05 1.60
N PRO A 258 -1.31 -3.28 2.93
CA PRO A 258 -1.76 -2.26 3.90
C PRO A 258 -0.99 -0.94 3.81
N PHE A 259 0.31 -0.99 3.53
CA PHE A 259 1.13 0.22 3.34
C PHE A 259 0.77 0.95 2.07
N ALA A 260 0.57 0.20 0.97
CA ALA A 260 0.11 0.79 -0.28
C ALA A 260 -1.21 1.53 -0.05
N LYS A 261 -2.19 0.92 0.62
CA LYS A 261 -3.48 1.55 0.94
C LYS A 261 -3.33 2.89 1.68
N GLU A 262 -2.49 2.92 2.72
CA GLU A 262 -2.36 4.09 3.59
C GLU A 262 -1.58 5.25 2.93
N PHE A 263 -0.58 4.92 2.11
CA PHE A 263 0.37 5.90 1.59
C PHE A 263 0.26 6.16 0.09
N PHE A 264 -0.61 5.46 -0.65
CA PHE A 264 -0.70 5.59 -2.12
C PHE A 264 -0.88 7.06 -2.54
N SER A 265 -1.78 7.79 -1.88
CA SER A 265 -2.10 9.19 -2.19
C SER A 265 -0.90 10.12 -2.09
N GLU A 266 0.06 9.80 -1.22
CA GLU A 266 1.24 10.62 -0.87
C GLU A 266 2.33 10.62 -1.94
N PHE A 267 2.20 9.75 -2.96
CA PHE A 267 3.18 9.61 -4.02
C PHE A 267 2.82 10.38 -5.30
N SER A 268 3.85 10.72 -6.09
CA SER A 268 3.67 11.24 -7.44
C SER A 268 3.00 10.22 -8.35
N VAL A 269 2.45 10.69 -9.48
CA VAL A 269 1.81 9.84 -10.49
C VAL A 269 2.73 8.70 -10.94
N GLU A 270 4.01 8.98 -11.16
CA GLU A 270 5.00 7.99 -11.60
C GLU A 270 5.24 6.91 -10.53
N LYS A 271 5.35 7.31 -9.25
CA LYS A 271 5.53 6.36 -8.15
C LYS A 271 4.26 5.54 -7.89
N LYS A 272 3.08 6.15 -7.98
CA LYS A 272 1.79 5.44 -7.91
C LYS A 272 1.70 4.36 -8.99
N GLN A 273 2.07 4.70 -10.22
CA GLN A 273 2.16 3.75 -11.32
C GLN A 273 3.14 2.62 -11.01
N GLN A 274 4.38 2.92 -10.57
CA GLN A 274 5.36 1.90 -10.21
C GLN A 274 4.88 0.94 -9.10
N ILE A 275 4.12 1.44 -8.11
CA ILE A 275 3.52 0.59 -7.06
C ILE A 275 2.54 -0.38 -7.71
N LEU A 276 1.57 0.11 -8.48
CA LEU A 276 0.56 -0.72 -9.15
C LEU A 276 1.21 -1.81 -10.01
N GLU A 277 2.17 -1.43 -10.83
CA GLU A 277 2.86 -2.35 -11.74
C GLU A 277 3.68 -3.40 -10.99
N PHE A 278 4.17 -3.07 -9.81
CA PHE A 278 4.81 -4.05 -8.96
C PHE A 278 3.80 -5.10 -8.48
N TYR A 279 2.50 -4.83 -8.35
CA TYR A 279 1.54 -5.87 -7.98
C TYR A 279 1.06 -6.72 -9.17
N ILE A 280 1.35 -6.30 -10.40
CA ILE A 280 1.03 -7.11 -11.58
C ILE A 280 1.90 -8.37 -11.58
N PRO A 281 1.29 -9.57 -11.65
CA PRO A 281 2.02 -10.82 -11.57
C PRO A 281 2.83 -11.08 -12.83
N VAL A 282 4.12 -10.78 -12.81
CA VAL A 282 5.05 -11.16 -13.88
C VAL A 282 5.61 -12.55 -13.58
N ASN A 283 5.44 -13.50 -14.49
CA ASN A 283 6.03 -14.86 -14.42
C ASN A 283 5.69 -15.63 -13.12
N ARG A 284 4.49 -15.46 -12.57
CA ARG A 284 4.00 -16.10 -11.32
C ARG A 284 4.72 -15.73 -10.02
N ASN A 285 5.59 -14.72 -10.03
CA ASN A 285 6.28 -14.31 -8.80
C ASN A 285 5.38 -13.60 -7.78
N LYS A 286 4.13 -13.28 -8.14
CA LYS A 286 3.18 -12.55 -7.30
C LYS A 286 1.77 -13.11 -7.46
N ALA A 287 0.98 -12.99 -6.40
CA ALA A 287 -0.37 -13.54 -6.35
C ALA A 287 -1.39 -12.52 -6.90
N ILE A 288 -2.26 -12.95 -7.82
CA ILE A 288 -3.37 -12.15 -8.37
C ILE A 288 -4.26 -11.53 -7.27
N PRO A 289 -4.61 -12.24 -6.17
CA PRO A 289 -5.38 -11.65 -5.07
C PRO A 289 -4.78 -10.37 -4.47
N SER A 290 -3.44 -10.27 -4.42
CA SER A 290 -2.77 -9.08 -3.88
C SER A 290 -2.96 -7.86 -4.77
N LEU A 291 -3.02 -8.04 -6.09
CA LEU A 291 -3.37 -6.97 -7.03
C LEU A 291 -4.83 -6.52 -6.84
N LYS A 292 -5.77 -7.46 -6.70
CA LYS A 292 -7.19 -7.16 -6.46
C LYS A 292 -7.37 -6.32 -5.19
N GLN A 293 -6.77 -6.75 -4.08
CA GLN A 293 -6.80 -6.03 -2.81
C GLN A 293 -6.22 -4.62 -2.91
N LEU A 294 -5.13 -4.43 -3.66
CA LEU A 294 -4.56 -3.11 -3.88
C LEU A 294 -5.50 -2.20 -4.67
N LEU A 295 -6.05 -2.69 -5.78
CA LEU A 295 -6.96 -1.92 -6.64
C LEU A 295 -8.21 -1.47 -5.87
N GLU A 296 -8.81 -2.37 -5.08
CA GLU A 296 -9.92 -2.04 -4.17
C GLU A 296 -9.50 -0.98 -3.13
N ALA A 297 -8.31 -1.12 -2.56
CA ALA A 297 -7.80 -0.22 -1.53
C ALA A 297 -7.57 1.21 -2.03
N ILE A 298 -7.25 1.38 -3.31
CA ILE A 298 -7.04 2.70 -3.94
C ILE A 298 -8.28 3.19 -4.72
N ASP A 299 -9.43 2.54 -4.54
CA ASP A 299 -10.69 2.79 -5.28
C ASP A 299 -10.48 2.86 -6.80
N TYR A 300 -9.66 1.96 -7.33
CA TYR A 300 -9.35 1.85 -8.76
C TYR A 300 -8.80 3.13 -9.39
N ASN A 301 -8.19 4.03 -8.59
CA ASN A 301 -7.55 5.25 -9.08
C ASN A 301 -6.21 4.93 -9.77
N ILE A 302 -6.29 4.44 -11.00
CA ILE A 302 -5.15 4.06 -11.83
C ILE A 302 -4.60 5.30 -12.55
N PRO A 303 -3.35 5.75 -12.27
CA PRO A 303 -2.83 7.00 -12.82
C PRO A 303 -2.62 6.98 -14.34
N ASN A 304 -2.13 5.85 -14.88
CA ASN A 304 -1.95 5.65 -16.32
C ASN A 304 -2.61 4.33 -16.74
N GLU A 305 -3.88 4.42 -17.13
CA GLU A 305 -4.68 3.26 -17.50
C GLU A 305 -4.07 2.47 -18.66
N LEU A 306 -3.59 3.13 -19.71
CA LEU A 306 -3.04 2.45 -20.89
C LEU A 306 -1.80 1.64 -20.54
N GLU A 307 -0.90 2.20 -19.73
CA GLU A 307 0.29 1.50 -19.28
C GLU A 307 -0.06 0.31 -18.37
N PHE A 308 -1.02 0.50 -17.45
CA PHE A 308 -1.53 -0.58 -16.62
C PHE A 308 -2.13 -1.72 -17.47
N VAL A 309 -3.03 -1.41 -18.41
CA VAL A 309 -3.65 -2.37 -19.32
C VAL A 309 -2.58 -3.14 -20.07
N ASN A 310 -1.62 -2.45 -20.69
CA ASN A 310 -0.55 -3.09 -21.45
C ASN A 310 0.32 -4.02 -20.59
N LYS A 311 0.60 -3.67 -19.33
CA LYS A 311 1.34 -4.56 -18.42
C LYS A 311 0.54 -5.78 -18.00
N VAL A 312 -0.75 -5.63 -17.67
CA VAL A 312 -1.63 -6.77 -17.38
C VAL A 312 -1.72 -7.70 -18.60
N LEU A 313 -1.94 -7.14 -19.79
CA LEU A 313 -1.96 -7.86 -21.06
C LEU A 313 -0.61 -8.53 -21.39
N ASN A 314 0.52 -7.95 -21.01
CA ASN A 314 1.81 -8.62 -21.19
C ASN A 314 2.01 -9.76 -20.20
N SER A 315 1.48 -9.64 -18.98
CA SER A 315 1.46 -10.73 -18.00
C SER A 315 0.59 -11.90 -18.46
N THR A 316 -0.61 -11.67 -19.00
CA THR A 316 -1.47 -12.76 -19.51
C THR A 316 -0.76 -13.61 -20.57
N LYS A 317 0.03 -13.00 -21.45
CA LYS A 317 0.80 -13.71 -22.48
C LYS A 317 1.80 -14.72 -21.90
N THR A 318 2.42 -14.43 -20.76
CA THR A 318 3.47 -15.29 -20.17
C THR A 318 2.92 -16.41 -19.29
N LEU A 319 1.67 -16.30 -18.83
CA LEU A 319 1.02 -17.33 -18.01
C LEU A 319 0.62 -18.53 -18.87
N THR A 320 0.90 -19.76 -18.45
CA THR A 320 0.47 -20.96 -19.20
C THR A 320 -0.90 -21.49 -18.78
N ILE A 321 -1.38 -21.10 -17.60
CA ILE A 321 -2.66 -21.55 -17.05
C ILE A 321 -3.77 -20.58 -17.49
N HIS A 322 -4.82 -21.12 -18.11
CA HIS A 322 -5.92 -20.34 -18.66
C HIS A 322 -6.78 -19.65 -17.59
N THR A 323 -6.97 -20.27 -16.41
CA THR A 323 -7.72 -19.66 -15.30
C THR A 323 -7.03 -18.42 -14.76
N GLU A 324 -5.70 -18.43 -14.62
CA GLU A 324 -4.91 -17.25 -14.21
C GLU A 324 -5.03 -16.12 -15.26
N ARG A 325 -5.07 -16.45 -16.55
CA ARG A 325 -5.29 -15.47 -17.62
C ARG A 325 -6.69 -14.85 -17.53
N LYS A 326 -7.73 -15.68 -17.31
CA LYS A 326 -9.11 -15.21 -17.12
C LYS A 326 -9.20 -14.22 -15.98
N GLU A 327 -8.62 -14.54 -14.82
CA GLU A 327 -8.65 -13.63 -13.67
C GLU A 327 -7.98 -12.26 -13.95
N LEU A 328 -6.93 -12.22 -14.78
CA LEU A 328 -6.31 -10.97 -15.19
C LEU A 328 -7.17 -10.17 -16.18
N TYR A 329 -7.86 -10.83 -17.11
CA TYR A 329 -8.84 -10.17 -17.97
C TYR A 329 -10.00 -9.61 -17.13
N ASP A 330 -10.50 -10.37 -16.16
CA ASP A 330 -11.54 -9.90 -15.24
C ASP A 330 -11.09 -8.67 -14.44
N ILE A 331 -9.81 -8.59 -14.05
CA ILE A 331 -9.26 -7.39 -13.41
C ILE A 331 -9.34 -6.19 -14.35
N LEU A 332 -8.99 -6.32 -15.63
CA LEU A 332 -9.08 -5.21 -16.58
C LEU A 332 -10.50 -4.63 -16.64
N PHE A 333 -11.50 -5.51 -16.78
CA PHE A 333 -12.90 -5.08 -16.92
C PHE A 333 -13.54 -4.61 -15.62
N ASN A 334 -13.08 -5.12 -14.47
CA ASN A 334 -13.56 -4.67 -13.15
C ASN A 334 -12.88 -3.40 -12.65
N SER A 335 -11.77 -2.97 -13.27
CA SER A 335 -10.96 -1.83 -12.79
C SER A 335 -11.45 -0.45 -13.24
N LYS A 336 -12.70 -0.32 -13.67
CA LYS A 336 -13.31 0.94 -14.17
C LYS A 336 -12.49 1.66 -15.28
N ILE A 337 -11.67 0.92 -16.03
CA ILE A 337 -10.81 1.44 -17.08
C ILE A 337 -11.66 2.01 -18.22
N ASP A 338 -11.23 3.14 -18.80
CA ASP A 338 -11.95 3.72 -19.92
C ASP A 338 -12.03 2.76 -21.12
N SER A 339 -13.20 2.76 -21.75
CA SER A 339 -13.49 1.84 -22.86
C SER A 339 -12.59 2.06 -24.07
N GLU A 340 -12.15 3.30 -24.33
CA GLU A 340 -11.26 3.63 -25.43
C GLU A 340 -9.82 3.16 -25.15
N THR A 341 -9.38 3.23 -23.89
CA THR A 341 -8.11 2.65 -23.45
C THR A 341 -8.07 1.15 -23.76
N ILE A 342 -9.14 0.40 -23.47
CA ILE A 342 -9.19 -1.04 -23.76
C ILE A 342 -9.15 -1.29 -25.28
N LYS A 343 -9.92 -0.54 -26.08
CA LYS A 343 -9.96 -0.71 -27.55
C LYS A 343 -8.61 -0.44 -28.23
N THR A 344 -7.87 0.54 -27.73
CA THR A 344 -6.56 0.93 -28.29
C THR A 344 -5.41 0.04 -27.80
N SER A 345 -5.65 -0.80 -26.78
CA SER A 345 -4.69 -1.79 -26.28
C SER A 345 -4.55 -3.02 -27.19
N ASP A 346 -3.62 -3.92 -26.84
CA ASP A 346 -3.41 -5.19 -27.54
C ASP A 346 -4.46 -6.27 -27.24
N TYR A 347 -5.49 -5.97 -26.43
CA TYR A 347 -6.50 -6.93 -26.00
C TYR A 347 -7.15 -7.66 -27.19
N SER A 348 -7.60 -6.90 -28.19
CA SER A 348 -8.21 -7.43 -29.42
C SER A 348 -7.33 -8.49 -30.10
N ASN A 349 -6.05 -8.20 -30.32
CA ASN A 349 -5.14 -9.14 -30.98
C ASN A 349 -4.88 -10.39 -30.13
N GLN A 350 -4.83 -10.25 -28.80
CA GLN A 350 -4.66 -11.39 -27.90
C GLN A 350 -5.85 -12.33 -27.96
N ILE A 351 -7.08 -11.81 -27.86
CA ILE A 351 -8.29 -12.64 -27.94
C ILE A 351 -8.37 -13.32 -29.30
N ILE A 352 -8.05 -12.63 -30.39
CA ILE A 352 -7.98 -13.25 -31.72
C ILE A 352 -6.93 -14.37 -31.75
N GLY A 353 -5.76 -14.17 -31.14
CA GLY A 353 -4.72 -15.19 -31.02
C GLY A 353 -5.13 -16.40 -30.17
N LEU A 354 -5.95 -16.19 -29.14
CA LEU A 354 -6.53 -17.25 -28.31
C LEU A 354 -7.57 -18.06 -29.09
N ILE A 355 -8.52 -17.39 -29.76
CA ILE A 355 -9.51 -18.04 -30.62
C ILE A 355 -8.83 -18.88 -31.71
N CYS A 356 -7.77 -18.36 -32.33
CA CYS A 356 -6.99 -19.05 -33.35
C CYS A 356 -5.81 -19.87 -32.77
N ASN A 357 -5.97 -20.44 -31.57
CA ASN A 357 -4.99 -21.32 -30.93
C ASN A 357 -5.40 -22.79 -31.06
N THR A 358 -4.44 -23.72 -31.18
CA THR A 358 -4.72 -25.16 -31.22
C THR A 358 -4.80 -25.82 -29.84
N ASN A 359 -4.41 -25.12 -28.76
CA ASN A 359 -4.61 -25.58 -27.39
C ASN A 359 -6.08 -25.39 -26.99
N ALA A 360 -6.77 -26.46 -26.60
CA ALA A 360 -8.20 -26.44 -26.29
C ALA A 360 -8.58 -25.44 -25.20
N ASN A 361 -7.84 -25.43 -24.09
CA ASN A 361 -8.14 -24.52 -22.97
C ASN A 361 -7.95 -23.05 -23.36
N LEU A 362 -6.93 -22.74 -24.15
CA LEU A 362 -6.70 -21.36 -24.63
C LEU A 362 -7.73 -20.93 -25.68
N HIS A 363 -8.14 -21.86 -26.55
CA HIS A 363 -9.21 -21.63 -27.50
C HIS A 363 -10.53 -21.34 -26.79
N GLU A 364 -10.93 -22.18 -25.84
CA GLU A 364 -12.15 -21.99 -25.05
C GLU A 364 -12.13 -20.67 -24.28
N LEU A 365 -10.98 -20.29 -23.69
CA LEU A 365 -10.81 -18.97 -23.07
C LEU A 365 -11.07 -17.85 -24.09
N GLY A 366 -10.45 -17.90 -25.27
CA GLY A 366 -10.65 -16.89 -26.30
C GLY A 366 -12.11 -16.78 -26.77
N ILE A 367 -12.82 -17.91 -26.85
CA ILE A 367 -14.26 -17.94 -27.17
C ILE A 367 -15.08 -17.30 -26.04
N SER A 368 -14.79 -17.60 -24.76
CA SER A 368 -15.48 -16.99 -23.61
C SER A 368 -15.29 -15.48 -23.59
N GLU A 369 -14.03 -15.02 -23.69
CA GLU A 369 -13.68 -13.60 -23.71
C GLU A 369 -14.35 -12.86 -24.86
N PHE A 370 -14.43 -13.48 -26.04
CA PHE A 370 -15.16 -12.87 -27.16
C PHE A 370 -16.67 -12.77 -26.87
N ASN A 371 -17.28 -13.80 -26.30
CA ASN A 371 -18.71 -13.78 -26.01
C ASN A 371 -19.07 -12.72 -24.96
N GLU A 372 -18.23 -12.53 -23.96
CA GLU A 372 -18.42 -11.52 -22.89
C GLU A 372 -18.07 -10.10 -23.36
N HIS A 373 -17.01 -9.95 -24.16
CA HIS A 373 -16.36 -8.66 -24.41
C HIS A 373 -16.15 -8.35 -25.90
N SER A 374 -17.00 -8.88 -26.79
CA SER A 374 -16.87 -8.72 -28.25
C SER A 374 -16.76 -7.28 -28.76
N VAL A 375 -17.24 -6.29 -28.01
CA VAL A 375 -17.17 -4.86 -28.39
C VAL A 375 -15.73 -4.33 -28.46
N TYR A 376 -14.79 -4.97 -27.78
CA TYR A 376 -13.37 -4.60 -27.75
C TYR A 376 -12.52 -5.42 -28.74
N VAL A 377 -13.14 -6.30 -29.53
CA VAL A 377 -12.44 -7.17 -30.48
C VAL A 377 -12.72 -6.71 -31.91
N ASP A 378 -11.66 -6.54 -32.68
CA ASP A 378 -11.73 -6.19 -34.10
C ASP A 378 -12.23 -7.40 -34.90
N LYS A 379 -13.52 -7.39 -35.22
CA LYS A 379 -14.19 -8.49 -35.92
C LYS A 379 -13.64 -8.70 -37.34
N GLN A 380 -13.16 -7.65 -38.00
CA GLN A 380 -12.60 -7.78 -39.34
C GLN A 380 -11.25 -8.49 -39.28
N LYS A 381 -10.36 -8.09 -38.38
CA LYS A 381 -9.08 -8.82 -38.15
C LYS A 381 -9.30 -10.25 -37.69
N LEU A 382 -10.32 -10.49 -36.84
CA LEU A 382 -10.68 -11.83 -36.43
C LEU A 382 -11.12 -12.68 -37.62
N LYS A 383 -12.00 -12.15 -38.48
CA LYS A 383 -12.44 -12.82 -39.71
C LYS A 383 -11.26 -13.17 -40.62
N ASP A 384 -10.35 -12.23 -40.84
CA ASP A 384 -9.19 -12.41 -41.72
C ASP A 384 -8.21 -13.48 -41.19
N LYS A 385 -8.09 -13.64 -39.86
CA LYS A 385 -7.28 -14.70 -39.23
C LYS A 385 -8.02 -16.03 -39.09
N ALA A 386 -9.33 -16.01 -38.88
CA ALA A 386 -10.14 -17.19 -38.61
C ALA A 386 -10.19 -18.13 -39.81
N ILE A 387 -10.35 -17.61 -41.03
CA ILE A 387 -10.52 -18.44 -42.23
C ILE A 387 -9.24 -19.26 -42.54
N PRO A 388 -8.03 -18.67 -42.62
CA PRO A 388 -6.80 -19.45 -42.77
C PRO A 388 -6.59 -20.47 -41.64
N PHE A 389 -6.94 -20.11 -40.40
CA PHE A 389 -6.83 -21.01 -39.26
C PHE A 389 -7.76 -22.21 -39.40
N LEU A 390 -9.03 -22.00 -39.76
CA LEU A 390 -9.97 -23.08 -40.04
C LEU A 390 -9.42 -24.02 -41.12
N LEU A 391 -9.01 -23.49 -42.27
CA LEU A 391 -8.46 -24.29 -43.37
C LEU A 391 -7.24 -25.13 -42.93
N LYS A 392 -6.40 -24.62 -42.03
CA LYS A 392 -5.29 -25.38 -41.43
C LYS A 392 -5.76 -26.57 -40.57
N LEU A 393 -6.88 -26.45 -39.86
CA LEU A 393 -7.40 -27.51 -38.98
C LEU A 393 -8.14 -28.61 -39.74
N ILE A 394 -8.56 -28.37 -40.99
CA ILE A 394 -9.38 -29.30 -41.77
C ILE A 394 -8.74 -30.69 -41.93
N THR A 395 -7.41 -30.78 -41.95
CA THR A 395 -6.71 -32.06 -42.09
C THR A 395 -6.79 -32.94 -40.84
N ASN A 396 -7.19 -32.38 -39.69
CA ASN A 396 -7.32 -33.08 -38.42
C ASN A 396 -8.61 -32.68 -37.66
N LEU A 397 -9.76 -32.83 -38.32
CA LEU A 397 -11.06 -32.53 -37.71
C LEU A 397 -11.42 -33.45 -36.53
N ALA A 398 -10.82 -34.63 -36.42
CA ALA A 398 -11.01 -35.50 -35.26
C ALA A 398 -10.57 -34.82 -33.95
N ALA A 399 -9.45 -34.10 -33.97
CA ALA A 399 -8.97 -33.33 -32.83
C ALA A 399 -9.63 -31.94 -32.70
N TYR A 400 -9.97 -31.30 -33.83
CA TYR A 400 -10.32 -29.87 -33.85
C TYR A 400 -11.75 -29.54 -34.32
N GLY A 401 -12.62 -30.54 -34.50
CA GLY A 401 -14.00 -30.32 -34.96
C GLY A 401 -14.79 -29.34 -34.10
N GLN A 402 -14.55 -29.32 -32.77
CA GLN A 402 -15.19 -28.36 -31.87
C GLN A 402 -14.69 -26.92 -32.09
N PHE A 403 -13.41 -26.72 -32.44
CA PHE A 403 -12.84 -25.40 -32.72
C PHE A 403 -13.51 -24.81 -33.97
N TYR A 404 -13.75 -25.67 -34.96
CA TYR A 404 -14.50 -25.35 -36.15
C TYR A 404 -15.92 -24.85 -35.85
N VAL A 405 -16.65 -25.61 -35.03
CA VAL A 405 -18.00 -25.24 -34.58
C VAL A 405 -17.98 -23.89 -33.86
N ASN A 406 -17.06 -23.72 -32.92
CA ASN A 406 -16.96 -22.51 -32.12
C ASN A 406 -16.75 -21.27 -33.01
N ILE A 407 -15.78 -21.30 -33.92
CA ILE A 407 -15.43 -20.16 -34.78
C ILE A 407 -16.54 -19.86 -35.80
N LEU A 408 -17.10 -20.86 -36.48
CA LEU A 408 -18.14 -20.62 -37.49
C LEU A 408 -19.44 -20.06 -36.88
N ASN A 409 -19.68 -20.39 -35.60
CA ASN A 409 -20.81 -19.85 -34.85
C ASN A 409 -20.53 -18.46 -34.24
N LEU A 410 -19.28 -17.98 -34.26
CA LEU A 410 -19.01 -16.58 -33.93
C LEU A 410 -19.71 -15.68 -34.95
N LYS A 411 -20.49 -14.71 -34.47
CA LYS A 411 -21.18 -13.70 -35.30
C LYS A 411 -20.19 -12.64 -35.80
N ILE A 412 -19.10 -13.06 -36.44
CA ILE A 412 -17.99 -12.22 -36.94
C ILE A 412 -18.11 -11.91 -38.44
N GLY A 413 -19.20 -12.32 -39.09
CA GLY A 413 -19.46 -11.98 -40.48
C GLY A 413 -18.57 -12.71 -41.50
N ILE A 414 -18.20 -13.97 -41.23
CA ILE A 414 -17.63 -14.86 -42.26
C ILE A 414 -18.61 -14.92 -43.43
N ASP A 415 -18.16 -14.45 -44.59
CA ASP A 415 -18.97 -14.40 -45.80
C ASP A 415 -19.12 -15.81 -46.39
N LYS A 416 -20.37 -16.20 -46.66
CA LYS A 416 -20.72 -17.53 -47.16
C LYS A 416 -20.13 -17.79 -48.55
N THR A 417 -20.05 -16.78 -49.41
CA THR A 417 -19.46 -16.94 -50.76
C THR A 417 -17.95 -17.12 -50.70
N TYR A 418 -17.28 -16.31 -49.89
CA TYR A 418 -15.84 -16.37 -49.72
C TYR A 418 -15.40 -17.69 -49.08
N PHE A 419 -16.01 -18.09 -47.96
CA PHE A 419 -15.67 -19.35 -47.29
C PHE A 419 -15.91 -20.58 -48.18
N ASP A 420 -17.03 -20.61 -48.91
CA ASP A 420 -17.32 -21.65 -49.91
C ASP A 420 -16.24 -21.73 -50.99
N SER A 421 -15.81 -20.57 -51.52
CA SER A 421 -14.79 -20.50 -52.55
C SER A 421 -13.43 -21.01 -52.05
N GLU A 422 -13.05 -20.72 -50.80
CA GLU A 422 -11.80 -21.21 -50.21
C GLU A 422 -11.82 -22.72 -50.01
N LEU A 423 -12.95 -23.30 -49.58
CA LEU A 423 -13.09 -24.76 -49.46
C LEU A 423 -12.96 -25.47 -50.82
N LYS A 424 -13.53 -24.87 -51.88
CA LYS A 424 -13.48 -25.42 -53.24
C LYS A 424 -12.10 -25.36 -53.91
N LYS A 425 -11.14 -24.62 -53.34
CA LYS A 425 -9.76 -24.58 -53.87
C LYS A 425 -9.03 -25.91 -53.77
N SER A 426 -9.46 -26.82 -52.89
CA SER A 426 -8.89 -28.15 -52.78
C SER A 426 -9.96 -29.22 -52.58
N THR A 427 -9.97 -30.21 -53.44
CA THR A 427 -10.85 -31.39 -53.30
C THR A 427 -10.59 -32.16 -52.00
N SER A 428 -9.38 -32.06 -51.43
CA SER A 428 -9.05 -32.67 -50.15
C SER A 428 -9.83 -32.07 -48.97
N TYR A 429 -10.17 -30.78 -49.02
CA TYR A 429 -10.87 -30.09 -47.93
C TYR A 429 -12.29 -30.63 -47.76
N LEU A 430 -13.04 -30.76 -48.86
CA LEU A 430 -14.37 -31.35 -48.83
C LEU A 430 -14.32 -32.83 -48.45
N ALA A 431 -13.31 -33.58 -48.91
CA ALA A 431 -13.13 -34.98 -48.51
C ALA A 431 -12.92 -35.11 -46.99
N HIS A 432 -12.11 -34.26 -46.36
CA HIS A 432 -11.92 -34.27 -44.91
C HIS A 432 -13.19 -33.92 -44.15
N ILE A 433 -13.94 -32.90 -44.58
CA ILE A 433 -15.24 -32.52 -43.99
C ILE A 433 -16.22 -33.69 -44.06
N ASN A 434 -16.37 -34.28 -45.25
CA ASN A 434 -17.28 -35.39 -45.51
C ASN A 434 -16.92 -36.62 -44.65
N ASN A 435 -15.63 -37.00 -44.64
CA ASN A 435 -15.14 -38.12 -43.83
C ASN A 435 -15.37 -37.89 -42.33
N TYR A 436 -15.19 -36.65 -41.85
CA TYR A 436 -15.46 -36.31 -40.45
C TYR A 436 -16.95 -36.37 -40.11
N ILE A 437 -17.84 -35.85 -40.97
CA ILE A 437 -19.29 -35.91 -40.74
C ILE A 437 -19.76 -37.38 -40.71
N VAL A 438 -19.31 -38.20 -41.65
CA VAL A 438 -19.62 -39.65 -41.70
C VAL A 438 -19.10 -40.36 -40.45
N SER A 439 -17.84 -40.16 -40.09
CA SER A 439 -17.25 -40.87 -38.93
C SER A 439 -17.85 -40.43 -37.59
N SER A 440 -17.99 -39.12 -37.36
CA SER A 440 -18.42 -38.57 -36.07
C SER A 440 -19.94 -38.55 -35.88
N GLY A 441 -20.73 -38.32 -36.94
CA GLY A 441 -22.16 -37.99 -36.81
C GLY A 441 -22.43 -36.68 -36.06
N ASN A 442 -21.46 -35.76 -35.99
CA ASN A 442 -21.59 -34.54 -35.20
C ASN A 442 -22.56 -33.53 -35.86
N LEU A 443 -23.80 -33.51 -35.37
CA LEU A 443 -24.87 -32.60 -35.83
C LEU A 443 -24.47 -31.12 -35.74
N ARG A 444 -23.80 -30.71 -34.66
CA ARG A 444 -23.40 -29.30 -34.48
C ARG A 444 -22.39 -28.89 -35.54
N PHE A 445 -21.41 -29.75 -35.82
CA PHE A 445 -20.44 -29.54 -36.90
C PHE A 445 -21.11 -29.45 -38.26
N TYR A 446 -22.01 -30.39 -38.57
CA TYR A 446 -22.78 -30.37 -39.81
C TYR A 446 -23.53 -29.03 -39.98
N ASN A 447 -24.33 -28.62 -38.99
CA ASN A 447 -25.09 -27.37 -39.01
C ASN A 447 -24.20 -26.13 -39.18
N SER A 448 -23.08 -26.08 -38.46
CA SER A 448 -22.12 -24.98 -38.57
C SER A 448 -21.52 -24.86 -39.97
N ILE A 449 -21.23 -25.98 -40.64
CA ILE A 449 -20.69 -25.96 -42.00
C ILE A 449 -21.77 -25.60 -43.03
N VAL A 450 -22.92 -26.28 -43.04
CA VAL A 450 -23.94 -26.07 -44.08
C VAL A 450 -24.53 -24.65 -44.04
N SER A 451 -24.56 -24.02 -42.86
CA SER A 451 -24.99 -22.62 -42.73
C SER A 451 -23.99 -21.62 -43.33
N LYS A 452 -22.75 -22.03 -43.62
CA LYS A 452 -21.65 -21.16 -44.08
C LYS A 452 -21.17 -21.45 -45.50
N VAL A 453 -21.76 -22.41 -46.19
CA VAL A 453 -21.40 -22.78 -47.58
C VAL A 453 -22.60 -22.65 -48.52
N LYS A 454 -22.36 -22.57 -49.84
CA LYS A 454 -23.42 -22.46 -50.86
C LYS A 454 -24.19 -23.76 -51.02
N GLU A 455 -25.41 -23.67 -51.55
CA GLU A 455 -26.31 -24.80 -51.77
C GLU A 455 -25.67 -25.94 -52.55
N GLU A 456 -24.88 -25.63 -53.58
CA GLU A 456 -24.10 -26.61 -54.34
C GLU A 456 -23.15 -27.44 -53.45
N THR A 457 -22.48 -26.80 -52.51
CA THR A 457 -21.58 -27.46 -51.56
C THR A 457 -22.36 -28.24 -50.51
N VAL A 458 -23.51 -27.72 -50.07
CA VAL A 458 -24.44 -28.46 -49.19
C VAL A 458 -24.91 -29.73 -49.88
N LEU A 459 -25.30 -29.66 -51.16
CA LEU A 459 -25.70 -30.82 -51.96
C LEU A 459 -24.57 -31.84 -52.04
N ASN A 460 -23.32 -31.41 -52.32
CA ASN A 460 -22.17 -32.31 -52.34
C ASN A 460 -21.96 -33.04 -50.99
N ILE A 461 -22.03 -32.29 -49.88
CA ILE A 461 -21.89 -32.85 -48.53
C ILE A 461 -23.00 -33.85 -48.23
N ASN A 462 -24.25 -33.49 -48.54
CA ASN A 462 -25.43 -34.33 -48.31
C ASN A 462 -25.38 -35.61 -49.15
N ASP A 463 -25.08 -35.50 -50.44
CA ASP A 463 -24.99 -36.64 -51.35
C ASP A 463 -23.92 -37.62 -50.88
N HIS A 464 -22.73 -37.11 -50.53
CA HIS A 464 -21.65 -37.94 -50.00
C HIS A 464 -22.07 -38.62 -48.69
N PHE A 465 -22.65 -37.88 -47.75
CA PHE A 465 -23.09 -38.43 -46.47
C PHE A 465 -24.10 -39.57 -46.68
N ILE A 466 -25.16 -39.35 -47.45
CA ILE A 466 -26.19 -40.37 -47.70
C ILE A 466 -25.62 -41.58 -48.45
N ARG A 467 -24.71 -41.39 -49.40
CA ARG A 467 -24.03 -42.51 -50.08
C ARG A 467 -23.17 -43.34 -49.13
N SER A 468 -22.46 -42.69 -48.21
CA SER A 468 -21.42 -43.31 -47.38
C SER A 468 -21.90 -43.99 -46.10
N ILE A 469 -23.14 -43.78 -45.66
CA ILE A 469 -23.65 -44.34 -44.39
C ILE A 469 -24.61 -45.52 -44.55
N ASN A 470 -24.68 -46.32 -43.48
CA ASN A 470 -25.83 -47.12 -43.09
C ASN A 470 -26.47 -46.49 -41.83
N TYR A 471 -27.72 -46.86 -41.52
CA TYR A 471 -28.43 -46.27 -40.39
C TYR A 471 -27.70 -46.50 -39.04
N HIS A 472 -27.62 -45.45 -38.24
CA HIS A 472 -27.12 -45.44 -36.87
C HIS A 472 -27.71 -44.22 -36.14
N ASN A 473 -28.11 -44.39 -34.87
CA ASN A 473 -28.79 -43.35 -34.08
C ASN A 473 -28.04 -41.98 -34.01
N LYS A 474 -26.70 -41.98 -34.03
CA LYS A 474 -25.88 -40.76 -34.06
C LYS A 474 -26.15 -39.86 -35.27
N TYR A 475 -26.79 -40.37 -36.33
CA TYR A 475 -27.11 -39.62 -37.54
C TYR A 475 -28.52 -39.03 -37.56
N ASP A 476 -29.39 -39.36 -36.59
CA ASP A 476 -30.82 -39.02 -36.62
C ASP A 476 -31.07 -37.53 -36.87
N GLY A 477 -30.31 -36.66 -36.19
CA GLY A 477 -30.44 -35.22 -36.36
C GLY A 477 -30.03 -34.73 -37.74
N ILE A 478 -28.95 -35.28 -38.32
CA ILE A 478 -28.47 -34.90 -39.65
C ILE A 478 -29.47 -35.39 -40.71
N LEU A 479 -29.96 -36.62 -40.57
CA LEU A 479 -30.94 -37.21 -41.47
C LEU A 479 -32.25 -36.40 -41.51
N LYS A 480 -32.77 -35.99 -40.34
CA LYS A 480 -33.98 -35.13 -40.26
C LYS A 480 -33.78 -33.82 -41.02
N ILE A 481 -32.65 -33.15 -40.84
CA ILE A 481 -32.37 -31.88 -41.54
C ILE A 481 -32.27 -32.07 -43.05
N ILE A 482 -31.59 -33.13 -43.51
CA ILE A 482 -31.50 -33.43 -44.96
C ILE A 482 -32.90 -33.72 -45.53
N PHE A 483 -33.78 -34.38 -44.79
CA PHE A 483 -35.15 -34.69 -45.22
C PHE A 483 -36.10 -33.51 -45.20
N GLU A 484 -35.90 -32.57 -44.30
CA GLU A 484 -36.62 -31.29 -44.34
C GLU A 484 -36.15 -30.44 -45.53
N ASN A 485 -34.93 -30.65 -46.03
CA ASN A 485 -34.32 -29.90 -47.13
C ASN A 485 -33.95 -30.81 -48.31
N LYS A 486 -34.85 -31.71 -48.73
CA LYS A 486 -34.59 -32.70 -49.80
C LYS A 486 -34.17 -32.11 -51.14
N ASN A 487 -34.52 -30.86 -51.40
CA ASN A 487 -34.09 -30.12 -52.58
C ASN A 487 -32.56 -29.88 -52.62
N LEU A 488 -31.86 -30.08 -51.50
CA LEU A 488 -30.40 -30.05 -51.39
C LEU A 488 -29.80 -31.48 -51.35
N LEU A 489 -30.45 -32.44 -52.01
CA LEU A 489 -30.01 -33.82 -52.19
C LEU A 489 -30.38 -34.28 -53.60
N SER A 490 -29.47 -34.97 -54.29
CA SER A 490 -29.75 -35.52 -55.63
C SER A 490 -30.89 -36.54 -55.61
N ASP A 491 -31.73 -36.51 -56.64
CA ASP A 491 -32.96 -37.33 -56.73
C ASP A 491 -32.69 -38.84 -56.61
N ASP A 492 -31.54 -39.32 -57.12
CA ASP A 492 -31.12 -40.73 -57.02
C ASP A 492 -30.93 -41.23 -55.58
N LEU A 493 -30.83 -40.30 -54.62
CA LEU A 493 -30.60 -40.62 -53.21
C LEU A 493 -31.85 -40.48 -52.33
N HIS A 494 -32.99 -40.00 -52.87
CA HIS A 494 -34.22 -39.78 -52.09
C HIS A 494 -34.79 -41.09 -51.52
N ASP A 495 -34.72 -42.18 -52.28
CA ASP A 495 -35.16 -43.51 -51.82
C ASP A 495 -34.27 -44.04 -50.68
N LYS A 496 -32.95 -43.83 -50.79
CA LYS A 496 -32.02 -44.22 -49.73
C LYS A 496 -32.26 -43.41 -48.46
N LEU A 497 -32.44 -42.09 -48.59
CA LEU A 497 -32.78 -41.21 -47.46
C LEU A 497 -34.08 -41.65 -46.78
N SER A 498 -35.13 -41.95 -47.55
CA SER A 498 -36.43 -42.37 -47.02
C SER A 498 -36.33 -43.67 -46.22
N LYS A 499 -35.54 -44.65 -46.71
CA LYS A 499 -35.23 -45.89 -45.98
C LYS A 499 -34.41 -45.66 -44.72
N LEU A 500 -33.46 -44.72 -44.74
CA LEU A 500 -32.66 -44.39 -43.56
C LEU A 500 -33.50 -43.75 -42.46
N ILE A 501 -34.46 -42.89 -42.84
CA ILE A 501 -35.33 -42.16 -41.90
C ILE A 501 -36.44 -43.01 -41.31
N SER A 502 -36.98 -43.98 -42.07
CA SER A 502 -37.97 -44.92 -41.51
C SER A 502 -37.41 -45.78 -40.37
N ASN A 503 -36.09 -45.80 -40.17
CA ASN A 503 -35.43 -46.50 -39.07
C ASN A 503 -35.23 -45.62 -37.81
N ILE A 504 -35.50 -44.31 -37.88
CA ILE A 504 -35.49 -43.42 -36.72
C ILE A 504 -36.72 -43.76 -35.88
N LYS A 505 -36.51 -44.15 -34.61
CA LYS A 505 -37.58 -44.49 -33.67
C LYS A 505 -38.10 -43.29 -32.91
#